data_AF-A0A962RB20-F1
#
_entry.id   AF-A0A962RB20-F1
#
_cell.length_a   1.000
_cell.length_b   1.000
_cell.length_c   1.000
_cell.angle_alpha   90.00
_cell.angle_beta   90.00
_cell.angle_gamma   90.00
#
_symmetry.space_group_name_H-M   'P 1'
#
loop_
_entity.id
_entity.type
_entity.pdbx_description
1 polymer ?
#
loop_
_entity_poly.entity_id
_entity_poly.type
_entity_poly.pdbx_seq_one_letter_code
_entity_poly.pdbx_strand_id
1 'polypeptide(L)'
;RYQGIVPLAGSDLASALAAYFAQSEQLDTALWLAADASQATGLLLQKLPSHSSDDEDGWNRVTQLAATISDSELLNLSGDEIIQRLFHEEDVRLFETEPVSFRCGCSRERVALAIRSMGRSEAASILAEQGAISADCEFCNRHYTFDHVDVEALFVDAPVLEPSDGQH
;
A
#
# COMPACT_ATOMS: atom_id res chain seq x y z
N ARG A 1 2.70 4.48 17.11
CA ARG A 1 2.17 4.91 15.79
C ARG A 1 2.78 6.27 15.50
N TYR A 2 3.57 6.38 14.43
CA TYR A 2 4.13 7.64 13.95
C TYR A 2 3.22 8.17 12.83
N GLN A 3 3.03 9.49 12.75
CA GLN A 3 2.21 10.14 11.73
C GLN A 3 2.89 11.44 11.31
N GLY A 4 3.40 11.49 10.09
CA GLY A 4 3.86 12.72 9.44
C GLY A 4 2.77 13.28 8.53
N ILE A 5 2.59 14.59 8.53
CA ILE A 5 1.64 15.29 7.65
C ILE A 5 2.39 16.46 7.04
N VAL A 6 2.37 16.54 5.71
CA VAL A 6 2.93 17.66 4.94
C VAL A 6 1.86 18.22 4.01
N PRO A 7 1.92 19.52 3.66
CA PRO A 7 1.09 20.06 2.59
C PRO A 7 1.32 19.27 1.29
N LEU A 8 0.26 19.08 0.51
CA LEU A 8 0.41 18.51 -0.83
C LEU A 8 1.20 19.50 -1.69
N ALA A 9 2.40 19.09 -2.10
CA ALA A 9 3.29 19.88 -2.93
C ALA A 9 3.46 19.19 -4.30
N GLY A 10 3.52 19.99 -5.36
CA GLY A 10 3.65 19.51 -6.74
C GLY A 10 2.31 19.16 -7.40
N SER A 11 2.38 18.59 -8.60
CA SER A 11 1.23 18.30 -9.47
C SER A 11 0.81 16.83 -9.49
N ASP A 12 1.60 15.95 -8.88
CA ASP A 12 1.47 14.50 -8.95
C ASP A 12 1.87 13.81 -7.64
N LEU A 13 1.60 12.51 -7.56
CA LEU A 13 1.88 11.72 -6.36
C LEU A 13 3.39 11.61 -6.07
N ALA A 14 4.22 11.52 -7.11
CA ALA A 14 5.67 11.38 -6.97
C ALA A 14 6.28 12.62 -6.30
N SER A 15 5.92 13.81 -6.78
CA SER A 15 6.36 15.10 -6.22
C SER A 15 5.86 15.31 -4.78
N ALA A 16 4.63 14.89 -4.48
CA ALA A 16 4.09 14.92 -3.12
C ALA A 16 4.87 14.01 -2.15
N LEU A 17 5.18 12.77 -2.57
CA LEU A 17 5.94 11.83 -1.76
C LEU A 17 7.39 12.27 -1.56
N ALA A 18 8.04 12.80 -2.61
CA ALA A 18 9.37 13.36 -2.51
C ALA A 18 9.43 14.53 -1.50
N ALA A 19 8.45 15.43 -1.54
CA ALA A 19 8.33 16.52 -0.57
C ALA A 19 8.11 16.02 0.86
N TYR A 20 7.32 14.96 1.04
CA TYR A 20 7.14 14.32 2.34
C TYR A 20 8.46 13.82 2.93
N PHE A 21 9.25 13.07 2.16
CA PHE A 21 10.54 12.54 2.63
C PHE A 21 11.54 13.66 2.93
N ALA A 22 11.60 14.69 2.08
CA ALA A 22 12.48 15.82 2.31
C ALA A 22 12.14 16.59 3.60
N GLN A 23 10.84 16.80 3.88
CA GLN A 23 10.41 17.61 5.02
C GLN A 23 10.30 16.83 6.33
N SER A 24 9.79 15.60 6.30
CA SER A 24 9.52 14.81 7.51
C SER A 24 10.70 13.93 7.91
N GLU A 25 11.37 13.32 6.93
CA GLU A 25 12.45 12.34 7.16
C GLU A 25 13.85 12.93 6.94
N GLN A 26 13.95 14.12 6.35
CA GLN A 26 15.22 14.79 6.00
C GLN A 26 16.10 13.92 5.08
N LEU A 27 15.47 13.18 4.17
CA LEU A 27 16.14 12.32 3.19
C LEU A 27 15.89 12.83 1.78
N ASP A 28 16.96 13.10 1.03
CA ASP A 28 16.86 13.38 -0.40
C ASP A 28 16.26 12.15 -1.09
N THR A 29 15.05 12.31 -1.64
CA THR A 29 14.28 11.21 -2.25
C THR A 29 13.68 11.68 -3.57
N ALA A 30 13.81 10.86 -4.60
CA ALA A 30 13.21 11.05 -5.91
C ALA A 30 12.38 9.82 -6.30
N LEU A 31 11.23 10.05 -6.93
CA LEU A 31 10.33 9.00 -7.36
C LEU A 31 9.91 9.21 -8.81
N TRP A 32 9.83 8.11 -9.55
CA TRP A 32 9.21 8.04 -10.87
C TRP A 32 8.14 6.97 -10.82
N LEU A 33 6.92 7.31 -11.20
CA LEU A 33 5.76 6.43 -11.12
C LEU A 33 5.08 6.38 -12.48
N ALA A 34 4.75 5.19 -12.95
CA ALA A 34 4.01 4.97 -14.18
C ALA A 34 2.92 3.93 -13.96
N ALA A 35 1.75 4.13 -14.58
CA ALA A 35 0.65 3.19 -14.49
C ALA A 35 -0.14 3.14 -15.80
N ASP A 36 -0.66 1.96 -16.11
CA ASP A 36 -1.60 1.72 -17.21
C ASP A 36 -2.86 0.98 -16.70
N ALA A 37 -3.69 0.48 -17.61
CA ALA A 37 -4.93 -0.21 -17.26
C ALA A 37 -4.73 -1.55 -16.51
N SER A 38 -3.53 -2.11 -16.52
CA SER A 38 -3.21 -3.44 -16.03
C SER A 38 -2.19 -3.45 -14.89
N GLN A 39 -1.37 -2.42 -14.74
CA GLN A 39 -0.28 -2.39 -13.78
C GLN A 39 0.12 -0.98 -13.35
N ALA A 40 0.82 -0.91 -12.22
CA ALA A 40 1.50 0.28 -11.73
C ALA A 40 2.94 -0.09 -11.34
N THR A 41 3.88 0.77 -11.69
CA THR A 41 5.32 0.57 -11.52
C THR A 41 5.96 1.85 -11.00
N GLY A 42 7.16 1.72 -10.43
CA GLY A 42 7.90 2.89 -10.01
C GLY A 42 9.35 2.62 -9.68
N LEU A 43 10.14 3.68 -9.75
CA LEU A 43 11.53 3.74 -9.32
C LEU A 43 11.61 4.74 -8.15
N LEU A 44 12.25 4.33 -7.06
CA LEU A 44 12.56 5.20 -5.93
C LEU A 44 14.06 5.25 -5.76
N LEU A 45 14.62 6.46 -5.75
CA LEU A 45 15.98 6.72 -5.32
C LEU A 45 15.93 7.47 -3.99
N GLN A 46 16.72 7.01 -3.02
CA GLN A 46 16.82 7.66 -1.72
C GLN A 46 18.28 7.71 -1.28
N LYS A 47 18.74 8.91 -0.94
CA LYS A 47 20.07 9.13 -0.40
C LYS A 47 20.08 8.71 1.07
N LEU A 48 20.93 7.75 1.40
CA LEU A 48 21.14 7.35 2.78
C LEU A 48 22.16 8.28 3.47
N PRO A 49 22.05 8.53 4.78
CA PRO A 49 23.07 9.23 5.53
C PRO A 49 24.40 8.45 5.46
N SER A 50 25.46 9.08 4.96
CA SER A 50 26.81 8.51 4.99
C SER A 50 27.73 9.35 5.87
N HIS A 51 28.67 8.68 6.56
CA HIS A 51 29.67 9.33 7.41
C HIS A 51 30.94 9.76 6.64
N SER A 52 31.02 9.46 5.34
CA SER A 52 32.16 9.76 4.45
C SER A 52 31.63 10.32 3.13
N SER A 53 31.95 11.58 2.86
CA SER A 53 31.57 12.34 1.66
C SER A 53 32.60 12.15 0.56
N ASP A 54 32.77 10.93 0.05
CA ASP A 54 33.77 10.69 -1.00
C ASP A 54 33.25 11.04 -2.40
N ASP A 55 31.92 11.17 -2.58
CA ASP A 55 31.29 11.61 -3.82
C ASP A 55 30.17 12.63 -3.53
N GLU A 56 30.52 13.92 -3.55
CA GLU A 56 29.56 15.01 -3.37
C GLU A 56 28.56 15.12 -4.53
N ASP A 57 28.93 14.68 -5.74
CA ASP A 57 28.09 14.75 -6.94
C ASP A 57 27.25 13.48 -7.17
N GLY A 58 27.54 12.38 -6.45
CA GLY A 58 26.91 11.09 -6.65
C GLY A 58 25.37 11.14 -6.67
N TRP A 59 24.76 11.90 -5.76
CA TRP A 59 23.30 12.08 -5.75
C TRP A 59 22.77 12.78 -7.01
N ASN A 60 23.42 13.87 -7.43
CA ASN A 60 23.04 14.59 -8.63
C ASN A 60 23.24 13.71 -9.88
N ARG A 61 24.35 12.97 -9.96
CA ARG A 61 24.62 12.04 -11.06
C ARG A 61 23.57 10.94 -11.18
N VAL A 62 23.27 10.21 -10.11
CA VAL A 62 22.28 9.10 -10.17
C VAL A 62 20.87 9.59 -10.44
N THR A 63 20.50 10.77 -9.94
CA THR A 63 19.19 11.35 -10.22
C THR A 63 19.06 11.83 -11.66
N GLN A 64 20.11 12.39 -12.26
CA GLN A 64 20.13 12.74 -13.69
C GLN A 64 20.05 11.49 -14.58
N LEU A 65 20.76 10.41 -14.23
CA LEU A 65 20.64 9.13 -14.94
C LEU A 65 19.20 8.60 -14.88
N ALA A 66 18.62 8.53 -13.68
CA ALA A 66 17.26 8.06 -13.49
C ALA A 66 16.21 8.95 -14.17
N ALA A 67 16.44 10.26 -14.27
CA ALA A 67 15.53 11.18 -14.96
C ALA A 67 15.38 10.88 -16.47
N THR A 68 16.25 10.05 -17.06
CA THR A 68 16.13 9.61 -18.45
C THR A 68 15.13 8.48 -18.67
N ILE A 69 14.63 7.84 -17.60
CA ILE A 69 13.68 6.75 -17.72
C ILE A 69 12.32 7.26 -18.22
N SER A 70 11.76 6.55 -19.21
CA SER A 70 10.42 6.80 -19.72
C SER A 70 9.38 5.91 -19.05
N ASP A 71 8.11 6.34 -19.07
CA ASP A 71 6.97 5.54 -18.59
C ASP A 71 6.90 4.18 -19.29
N SER A 72 7.20 4.13 -20.59
CA SER A 72 7.23 2.87 -21.35
C SER A 72 8.31 1.92 -20.85
N GLU A 73 9.48 2.42 -20.45
CA GLU A 73 10.54 1.58 -19.89
C GLU A 73 10.16 1.09 -18.50
N LEU A 74 9.63 1.98 -17.64
CA LEU A 74 9.14 1.62 -16.31
C LEU A 74 8.07 0.52 -16.34
N LEU A 75 7.15 0.58 -17.31
CA LEU A 75 6.04 -0.37 -17.42
C LEU A 75 6.43 -1.71 -18.06
N ASN A 76 7.49 -1.77 -18.87
CA ASN A 76 7.75 -2.95 -19.70
C ASN A 76 9.10 -3.63 -19.43
N LEU A 77 10.02 -2.98 -18.71
CA LEU A 77 11.30 -3.57 -18.34
C LEU A 77 11.24 -4.14 -16.92
N SER A 78 12.00 -5.21 -16.69
CA SER A 78 12.23 -5.71 -15.33
C SER A 78 13.10 -4.77 -14.51
N GLY A 79 13.06 -4.90 -13.18
CA GLY A 79 13.91 -4.11 -12.28
C GLY A 79 15.40 -4.23 -12.62
N ASP A 80 15.88 -5.44 -12.89
CA ASP A 80 17.28 -5.70 -13.25
C ASP A 80 17.68 -5.01 -14.56
N GLU A 81 16.81 -5.03 -15.57
CA GLU A 81 17.04 -4.35 -16.85
C GLU A 81 17.09 -2.83 -16.69
N ILE A 82 16.20 -2.26 -15.86
CA ILE A 82 16.19 -0.83 -15.54
C ILE A 82 17.49 -0.44 -14.85
N ILE A 83 17.88 -1.18 -13.80
CA ILE A 83 19.09 -0.88 -13.03
C ILE A 83 20.34 -0.99 -13.92
N GLN A 84 20.47 -2.05 -14.71
CA GLN A 84 21.58 -2.20 -15.64
C GLN A 84 21.60 -1.07 -16.67
N ARG A 85 20.45 -0.71 -17.26
CA ARG A 85 20.38 0.34 -18.28
C ARG A 85 20.80 1.71 -17.73
N LEU A 86 20.24 2.10 -16.58
CA LEU A 86 20.46 3.43 -16.00
C LEU A 86 21.81 3.56 -15.30
N PHE A 87 22.31 2.49 -14.68
CA PHE A 87 23.42 2.56 -13.73
C PHE A 87 24.58 1.60 -14.06
N HIS A 88 24.73 1.15 -15.32
CA HIS A 88 25.81 0.23 -15.73
C HIS A 88 27.23 0.73 -15.45
N GLU A 89 27.45 2.05 -15.36
CA GLU A 89 28.76 2.62 -15.04
C GLU A 89 28.97 2.85 -13.53
N GLU A 90 27.93 2.63 -12.71
CA GLU A 90 28.00 2.76 -11.26
C GLU A 90 28.30 1.41 -10.59
N ASP A 91 28.88 1.45 -9.38
CA ASP A 91 29.08 0.25 -8.56
C ASP A 91 27.77 -0.13 -7.88
N VAL A 92 26.98 -0.99 -8.53
CA VAL A 92 25.65 -1.39 -8.06
C VAL A 92 25.67 -2.77 -7.41
N ARG A 93 25.17 -2.82 -6.17
CA ARG A 93 24.85 -4.08 -5.48
C ARG A 93 23.36 -4.37 -5.56
N LEU A 94 23.00 -5.47 -6.22
CA LEU A 94 21.64 -5.98 -6.24
C LEU A 94 21.32 -6.87 -5.03
N PHE A 95 20.08 -6.79 -4.55
CA PHE A 95 19.52 -7.63 -3.49
C PHE A 95 18.46 -8.58 -4.07
N GLU A 96 18.06 -9.58 -3.29
CA GLU A 96 17.01 -10.51 -3.71
C GLU A 96 15.67 -9.78 -3.88
N THR A 97 14.97 -10.10 -4.96
CA THR A 97 13.67 -9.51 -5.26
C THR A 97 12.60 -10.10 -4.35
N GLU A 98 11.79 -9.26 -3.73
CA GLU A 98 10.63 -9.69 -2.96
C GLU A 98 9.34 -9.47 -3.75
N PRO A 99 8.47 -10.49 -3.90
CA PRO A 99 7.21 -10.34 -4.60
C PRO A 99 6.26 -9.45 -3.79
N VAL A 100 5.73 -8.41 -4.42
CA VAL A 100 4.70 -7.55 -3.85
C VAL A 100 3.33 -8.02 -4.33
N SER A 101 2.42 -8.25 -3.39
CA SER A 101 1.03 -8.60 -3.70
C SER A 101 0.08 -7.74 -2.89
N PHE A 102 -1.05 -7.37 -3.47
CA PHE A 102 -2.15 -6.78 -2.71
C PHE A 102 -2.63 -7.80 -1.66
N ARG A 103 -2.81 -7.34 -0.42
CA ARG A 103 -3.38 -8.14 0.66
C ARG A 103 -4.34 -7.27 1.48
N CYS A 104 -5.57 -7.72 1.62
CA CYS A 104 -6.54 -7.03 2.48
C CYS A 104 -6.76 -7.81 3.77
N GLY A 105 -6.68 -7.12 4.91
CA GLY A 105 -6.98 -7.74 6.19
C GLY A 105 -8.46 -7.98 6.47
N CYS A 106 -9.40 -7.57 5.60
CA CYS A 106 -10.81 -7.78 5.91
C CYS A 106 -11.14 -9.28 6.02
N SER A 107 -12.05 -9.61 6.93
CA SER A 107 -12.52 -10.98 7.10
C SER A 107 -13.95 -10.97 7.64
N ARG A 108 -14.68 -12.07 7.44
CA ARG A 108 -16.05 -12.19 7.93
C ARG A 108 -16.10 -12.03 9.45
N GLU A 109 -15.10 -12.53 10.16
CA GLU A 109 -15.00 -12.43 11.62
C GLU A 109 -14.82 -10.98 12.09
N ARG A 110 -14.03 -10.17 11.38
CA ARG A 110 -13.88 -8.74 11.71
C ARG A 110 -15.15 -7.97 11.45
N VAL A 111 -15.86 -8.28 10.36
CA VAL A 111 -17.17 -7.68 10.09
C VAL A 111 -18.20 -8.12 11.13
N ALA A 112 -18.19 -9.38 11.53
CA ALA A 112 -19.04 -9.90 12.61
C ALA A 112 -18.78 -9.19 13.95
N LEU A 113 -17.52 -8.92 14.30
CA LEU A 113 -17.17 -8.14 15.48
C LEU A 113 -17.69 -6.71 15.40
N ALA A 114 -17.62 -6.07 14.22
CA ALA A 114 -18.20 -4.75 14.00
C ALA A 114 -19.73 -4.78 14.18
N ILE A 115 -20.43 -5.75 13.59
CA ILE A 115 -21.88 -5.94 13.76
C ILE A 115 -22.24 -6.15 15.23
N ARG A 116 -21.48 -7.00 15.93
CA ARG A 116 -21.67 -7.24 17.37
C ARG A 116 -21.48 -5.96 18.20
N SER A 117 -20.54 -5.11 17.83
CA SER A 117 -20.27 -3.85 18.54
C SER A 117 -21.40 -2.81 18.42
N MET A 118 -22.21 -2.87 17.36
CA MET A 118 -23.41 -2.03 17.21
C MET A 118 -24.54 -2.44 18.18
N GLY A 119 -24.52 -3.69 18.65
CA GLY A 119 -25.49 -4.23 19.60
C GLY A 119 -26.66 -4.98 18.95
N ARG A 120 -27.28 -5.88 19.73
CA ARG A 120 -28.33 -6.80 19.25
C ARG A 120 -29.57 -6.07 18.73
N SER A 121 -29.99 -4.99 19.40
CA SER A 121 -31.19 -4.24 19.00
C SER A 121 -31.03 -3.57 17.64
N GLU A 122 -29.88 -2.95 17.40
CA GLU A 122 -29.57 -2.28 16.13
C GLU A 122 -29.51 -3.30 14.99
N ALA A 123 -28.76 -4.39 15.20
CA ALA A 123 -28.64 -5.47 14.22
C ALA A 123 -30.00 -6.11 13.88
N ALA A 124 -30.86 -6.34 14.89
CA ALA A 124 -32.21 -6.86 14.67
C ALA A 124 -33.12 -5.89 13.93
N SER A 125 -32.99 -4.58 14.17
CA SER A 125 -33.75 -3.55 13.44
C SER A 125 -33.40 -3.57 11.95
N ILE A 126 -32.10 -3.60 11.62
CA ILE A 126 -31.64 -3.67 10.22
C ILE A 126 -32.15 -4.93 9.54
N LEU A 127 -32.10 -6.08 10.23
CA LEU A 127 -32.63 -7.34 9.70
C LEU A 127 -34.13 -7.29 9.44
N ALA A 128 -34.92 -6.68 10.34
CA ALA A 128 -36.37 -6.57 10.16
C ALA A 128 -36.74 -5.71 8.93
N GLU A 129 -35.93 -4.70 8.63
CA GLU A 129 -36.16 -3.80 7.49
C GLU A 129 -35.62 -4.34 6.17
N GLN A 130 -34.42 -4.95 6.19
CA GLN A 130 -33.64 -5.27 4.98
C GLN A 130 -33.49 -6.78 4.73
N GLY A 131 -33.87 -7.64 5.68
CA GLY A 131 -33.75 -9.10 5.62
C GLY A 131 -32.34 -9.66 5.80
N ALA A 132 -31.30 -8.83 5.62
CA ALA A 132 -29.90 -9.16 5.84
C ALA A 132 -29.09 -7.90 6.18
N ILE A 133 -27.95 -8.07 6.84
CA ILE A 133 -26.96 -7.01 7.03
C ILE A 133 -25.86 -7.19 5.99
N SER A 134 -25.59 -6.18 5.17
CA SER A 134 -24.50 -6.17 4.19
C SER A 134 -23.40 -5.19 4.60
N ALA A 135 -22.15 -5.57 4.41
CA ALA A 135 -20.99 -4.73 4.66
C ALA A 135 -19.94 -4.92 3.56
N ASP A 136 -19.47 -3.79 3.05
CA ASP A 136 -18.49 -3.74 1.97
C ASP A 136 -17.16 -3.29 2.53
N CYS A 137 -16.09 -4.02 2.21
CA CYS A 137 -14.75 -3.58 2.57
C CYS A 137 -14.30 -2.45 1.64
N GLU A 138 -14.15 -1.24 2.16
CA GLU A 138 -13.70 -0.06 1.37
C GLU A 138 -12.26 -0.16 0.83
N PHE A 139 -11.50 -1.19 1.21
CA PHE A 139 -10.13 -1.42 0.73
C PHE A 139 -10.04 -2.42 -0.43
N CYS A 140 -10.81 -3.51 -0.37
CA CYS A 140 -10.77 -4.55 -1.39
C CYS A 140 -12.10 -4.79 -2.12
N ASN A 141 -13.13 -4.00 -1.78
CA ASN A 141 -14.50 -4.11 -2.30
C ASN A 141 -15.15 -5.49 -2.12
N ARG A 142 -14.67 -6.29 -1.15
CA ARG A 142 -15.32 -7.56 -0.83
C ARG A 142 -16.65 -7.30 -0.11
N HIS A 143 -17.69 -7.93 -0.61
CA HIS A 143 -19.05 -7.89 -0.05
C HIS A 143 -19.24 -9.01 0.97
N TYR A 144 -19.73 -8.67 2.16
CA TYR A 144 -20.10 -9.61 3.21
C TYR A 144 -21.59 -9.46 3.52
N THR A 145 -22.31 -10.58 3.57
CA THR A 145 -23.74 -10.60 3.92
C THR A 145 -23.97 -11.51 5.12
N PHE A 146 -24.77 -11.05 6.07
CA PHE A 146 -25.16 -11.77 7.28
C PHE A 146 -26.68 -11.88 7.30
N ASP A 147 -27.20 -13.11 7.30
CA ASP A 147 -28.63 -13.36 7.41
C ASP A 147 -29.09 -13.41 8.87
N HIS A 148 -30.37 -13.71 9.09
CA HIS A 148 -30.93 -13.84 10.43
C HIS A 148 -30.21 -14.88 11.31
N VAL A 149 -29.81 -16.02 10.73
CA VAL A 149 -29.14 -17.10 11.48
C VAL A 149 -27.73 -16.66 11.88
N ASP A 150 -27.01 -16.05 10.94
CA ASP A 150 -25.67 -15.52 11.17
C ASP A 150 -25.67 -14.51 12.32
N VAL A 151 -26.57 -13.51 12.29
CA VAL A 151 -26.63 -12.43 13.27
C VAL A 151 -27.07 -12.94 14.63
N GLU A 152 -28.07 -13.84 14.71
CA GLU A 152 -28.46 -14.45 15.98
C GLU A 152 -27.29 -15.21 16.62
N ALA A 153 -26.49 -15.94 15.83
CA ALA A 153 -25.32 -16.64 16.30
C ALA A 153 -24.24 -15.70 16.89
N LEU A 154 -24.16 -14.43 16.45
CA LEU A 154 -23.22 -13.44 17.02
C LEU A 154 -23.54 -13.05 18.47
N PHE A 155 -24.78 -13.26 18.92
CA PHE A 155 -25.27 -12.81 20.22
C PHE A 155 -25.68 -13.95 21.17
N VAL A 156 -25.30 -15.20 20.85
CA VAL A 156 -25.44 -16.38 21.73
C VAL A 156 -24.03 -16.85 22.10
N ASP A 157 -23.61 -16.69 23.36
CA ASP A 157 -22.29 -17.17 23.87
C ASP A 157 -22.11 -18.69 23.62
N ALA A 158 -21.04 -19.30 23.12
CA ALA A 158 -19.94 -19.01 22.19
C ALA A 158 -19.54 -20.39 21.58
N PRO A 159 -18.88 -20.45 20.41
CA PRO A 159 -17.50 -20.93 20.46
C PRO A 159 -16.54 -20.05 19.67
N VAL A 160 -15.27 -20.23 20.02
CA VAL A 160 -14.08 -19.72 19.34
C VAL A 160 -14.25 -19.91 17.83
N LEU A 161 -14.44 -18.82 17.09
CA LEU A 161 -14.12 -18.80 15.67
C LEU A 161 -12.63 -19.04 15.58
N GLU A 162 -12.23 -20.22 15.11
CA GLU A 162 -10.82 -20.46 14.78
C GLU A 162 -10.37 -19.35 13.84
N PRO A 163 -9.17 -18.78 14.04
CA PRO A 163 -8.67 -17.74 13.16
C PRO A 163 -8.64 -18.30 11.74
N SER A 164 -9.53 -17.82 10.87
CA SER A 164 -9.31 -18.00 9.44
C SER A 164 -8.13 -17.12 9.09
N ASP A 165 -7.10 -17.73 8.50
CA ASP A 165 -6.06 -17.00 7.79
C ASP A 165 -6.72 -16.32 6.60
N GLY A 166 -7.41 -15.20 6.85
CA GLY A 166 -8.00 -14.31 5.87
C GLY A 166 -6.92 -13.54 5.12
N GLN A 167 -5.92 -14.28 4.63
CA GLN A 167 -4.87 -13.79 3.77
C GLN A 167 -5.27 -14.15 2.33
N HIS A 168 -5.89 -13.19 1.67
CA HIS A 168 -6.06 -13.19 0.23
C HIS A 168 -5.38 -11.96 -0.35
#